data_AF-A0A967SUQ3-F1
#
_entry.id   AF-A0A967SUQ3-F1
#
_cell.length_a   1.000
_cell.length_b   1.000
_cell.length_c   1.000
_cell.angle_alpha   90.00
_cell.angle_beta   90.00
_cell.angle_gamma   90.00
#
_symmetry.space_group_name_H-M   'P 1'
#
loop_
_entity.id
_entity.type
_entity.pdbx_description
1 polymer ?
#
loop_
_entity_poly.entity_id
_entity_poly.type
_entity_poly.pdbx_seq_one_letter_code
_entity_poly.pdbx_strand_id
1 'polypeptide(L)'
;MANRGPNQCHDITLYPEIGLAGGACEGYGLLLDIEDPANPKRVDAVADSNFAYWHSATFNNEGDKVLFTDEWGGGGQPKCREKDPMEWGANAIFTIDENNKMDFQSYFKMPAPQTPQENCVAHNGSLIPVPDRDIMVQSWYQGGISVFDWTDPNNPVEIAYHDRGPIDSTRFQMGGSWSVYWYNGVIVNSEIARGLDIFELEPSPYLTENEIAAANTVTFEQLNPQGQPKYDWPATFALAKAYIDQLERGKGLSMAQINNARKQLAAAEQASGTEQQELLNELADEMDGQASSSSQTAKVDKLVNTLQKLAS
;
A
#
# COMPACT_ATOMS: atom_id res chain seq x y z
N MET A 1 -31.33 13.83 -22.95
CA MET A 1 -30.06 14.51 -22.66
C MET A 1 -28.97 13.46 -22.81
N ALA A 2 -27.91 13.73 -23.57
CA ALA A 2 -26.83 12.75 -23.73
C ALA A 2 -26.27 12.39 -22.34
N ASN A 3 -26.09 11.09 -22.07
CA ASN A 3 -25.38 10.54 -20.91
C ASN A 3 -23.93 11.03 -20.92
N ARG A 4 -23.71 12.32 -20.67
CA ARG A 4 -22.38 12.84 -20.35
C ARG A 4 -22.12 12.39 -18.92
N GLY A 5 -21.22 11.44 -18.76
CA GLY A 5 -20.68 11.09 -17.44
C GLY A 5 -20.04 12.30 -16.75
N PRO A 6 -19.52 12.13 -15.53
CA PRO A 6 -18.84 13.22 -14.81
C PRO A 6 -17.77 13.86 -15.70
N ASN A 7 -17.70 15.19 -15.68
CA ASN A 7 -16.88 16.01 -16.59
C ASN A 7 -15.69 16.70 -15.91
N GLN A 8 -15.33 16.26 -14.70
CA GLN A 8 -14.33 16.90 -13.84
C GLN A 8 -13.57 15.83 -13.04
N CYS A 9 -12.82 14.99 -13.76
CA CYS A 9 -11.83 14.11 -13.12
C CYS A 9 -10.68 14.97 -12.60
N HIS A 10 -10.43 14.91 -11.30
CA HIS A 10 -9.35 15.62 -10.65
C HIS A 10 -8.04 14.89 -10.94
N ASP A 11 -7.86 13.69 -10.36
CA ASP A 11 -6.75 12.80 -10.69
C ASP A 11 -7.23 11.52 -11.38
N ILE A 12 -6.33 10.97 -12.20
CA ILE A 12 -6.49 9.65 -12.83
C ILE A 12 -5.21 8.87 -12.57
N THR A 13 -5.34 7.72 -11.94
CA THR A 13 -4.25 6.76 -11.75
C THR A 13 -4.35 5.70 -12.82
N LEU A 14 -3.32 5.60 -13.65
CA LEU A 14 -3.19 4.58 -14.68
C LEU A 14 -2.45 3.38 -14.12
N TYR A 15 -2.94 2.17 -14.41
CA TYR A 15 -2.24 0.93 -14.11
C TYR A 15 -2.19 0.02 -15.36
N PRO A 16 -1.32 0.37 -16.35
CA PRO A 16 -1.31 -0.28 -17.66
C PRO A 16 -1.06 -1.80 -17.62
N GLU A 17 -0.27 -2.28 -16.66
CA GLU A 17 0.10 -3.69 -16.53
C GLU A 17 -1.09 -4.60 -16.23
N ILE A 18 -2.17 -4.05 -15.66
CA ILE A 18 -3.44 -4.75 -15.42
C ILE A 18 -4.58 -4.25 -16.33
N GLY A 19 -4.31 -3.30 -17.22
CA GLY A 19 -5.30 -2.76 -18.17
C GLY A 19 -6.37 -1.86 -17.53
N LEU A 20 -6.16 -1.34 -16.32
CA LEU A 20 -7.15 -0.53 -15.59
C LEU A 20 -6.64 0.88 -15.26
N ALA A 21 -7.58 1.80 -15.05
CA ALA A 21 -7.32 3.11 -14.45
C ALA A 21 -8.42 3.50 -13.46
N GLY A 22 -8.02 4.16 -12.38
CA GLY A 22 -8.90 4.72 -11.36
C GLY A 22 -9.07 6.22 -11.58
N GLY A 23 -10.28 6.67 -11.86
CA GLY A 23 -10.59 8.09 -12.04
C GLY A 23 -11.31 8.67 -10.84
N ALA A 24 -10.72 9.65 -10.16
CA ALA A 24 -11.37 10.38 -9.08
C ALA A 24 -12.03 11.64 -9.67
N CYS A 25 -13.35 11.61 -9.85
CA CYS A 25 -14.07 12.59 -10.66
C CYS A 25 -15.25 13.20 -9.93
N GLU A 26 -15.04 14.39 -9.35
CA GLU A 26 -16.01 15.23 -8.63
C GLU A 26 -17.38 14.55 -8.40
N GLY A 27 -17.45 13.77 -7.32
CA GLY A 27 -18.66 13.04 -6.90
C GLY A 27 -18.69 11.55 -7.25
N TYR A 28 -17.75 11.07 -8.07
CA TYR A 28 -17.64 9.67 -8.46
C TYR A 28 -16.20 9.14 -8.41
N GLY A 29 -16.05 7.90 -7.97
CA GLY A 29 -14.90 7.07 -8.26
C GLY A 29 -15.20 6.22 -9.48
N LEU A 30 -14.39 6.31 -10.53
CA LEU A 30 -14.55 5.57 -11.78
C LEU A 30 -13.51 4.46 -11.86
N LEU A 31 -13.93 3.33 -12.40
CA LEU A 31 -13.03 2.30 -12.92
C LEU A 31 -13.10 2.32 -14.44
N LEU A 32 -11.94 2.43 -15.06
CA LEU A 32 -11.77 2.54 -16.51
C LEU A 32 -10.95 1.35 -17.01
N ASP A 33 -11.44 0.67 -18.05
CA ASP A 33 -10.65 -0.21 -18.90
C ASP A 33 -9.84 0.66 -19.87
N ILE A 34 -8.52 0.43 -19.86
CA ILE A 34 -7.52 1.13 -20.66
C ILE A 34 -6.68 0.17 -21.52
N GLU A 35 -7.15 -1.05 -21.80
CA GLU A 35 -6.46 -1.99 -22.72
C GLU A 35 -6.29 -1.39 -24.13
N ASP A 36 -7.24 -0.55 -24.56
CA ASP A 36 -7.11 0.36 -25.70
C ASP A 36 -7.06 1.81 -25.21
N PRO A 37 -5.86 2.39 -24.98
CA PRO A 37 -5.71 3.75 -24.46
C PRO A 37 -6.31 4.84 -25.36
N ALA A 38 -6.50 4.56 -26.66
CA ALA A 38 -7.14 5.51 -27.57
C ALA A 38 -8.68 5.52 -27.40
N ASN A 39 -9.25 4.46 -26.82
CA ASN A 39 -10.69 4.28 -26.61
C ASN A 39 -11.00 3.72 -25.20
N PRO A 40 -10.61 4.43 -24.11
CA PRO A 40 -10.85 3.94 -22.76
C PRO A 40 -12.34 3.83 -22.46
N LYS A 41 -12.73 2.83 -21.68
CA LYS A 41 -14.13 2.55 -21.36
C LYS A 41 -14.35 2.58 -19.86
N ARG A 42 -15.37 3.30 -19.41
CA ARG A 42 -15.83 3.18 -18.03
C ARG A 42 -16.50 1.82 -17.83
N VAL A 43 -15.92 0.98 -16.99
CA VAL A 43 -16.44 -0.35 -16.63
C VAL A 43 -17.26 -0.32 -15.34
N ASP A 44 -16.94 0.61 -14.44
CA ASP A 44 -17.74 0.82 -13.23
C ASP A 44 -17.64 2.25 -12.67
N ALA A 45 -18.56 2.57 -11.76
CA ALA A 45 -18.57 3.83 -11.04
C ALA A 45 -19.23 3.69 -9.68
N VAL A 46 -18.61 4.26 -8.65
CA VAL A 46 -19.13 4.36 -7.28
C VAL A 46 -19.32 5.81 -6.90
N ALA A 47 -20.23 6.05 -5.95
CA ALA A 47 -20.44 7.34 -5.32
C ALA A 47 -20.69 7.08 -3.82
N ASP A 48 -20.31 8.05 -3.00
CA ASP A 48 -20.37 7.93 -1.54
C ASP A 48 -20.84 9.26 -0.97
N SER A 49 -21.90 9.24 -0.15
CA SER A 49 -22.42 10.43 0.53
C SER A 49 -21.48 11.00 1.59
N ASN A 50 -20.50 10.21 2.04
CA ASN A 50 -19.46 10.63 2.97
C ASN A 50 -18.29 11.30 2.28
N PHE A 51 -18.21 11.25 0.94
CA PHE A 51 -17.16 11.91 0.18
C PHE A 51 -17.62 13.30 -0.26
N ALA A 52 -16.78 14.30 -0.05
CA ALA A 52 -17.03 15.65 -0.53
C ALA A 52 -16.25 15.99 -1.80
N TYR A 53 -15.04 15.44 -1.95
CA TYR A 53 -14.15 15.69 -3.06
C TYR A 53 -13.30 14.46 -3.39
N TRP A 54 -13.72 13.73 -4.41
CA TRP A 54 -12.99 12.59 -4.96
C TRP A 54 -11.69 13.10 -5.58
N HIS A 55 -10.59 12.88 -4.87
CA HIS A 55 -9.32 13.52 -5.18
C HIS A 55 -8.41 12.63 -6.02
N SER A 56 -8.11 11.43 -5.54
CA SER A 56 -7.20 10.47 -6.17
C SER A 56 -7.62 9.02 -5.95
N ALA A 57 -7.00 8.12 -6.70
CA ALA A 57 -7.19 6.68 -6.63
C ALA A 57 -5.83 5.97 -6.52
N THR A 58 -5.75 4.85 -5.84
CA THR A 58 -4.54 4.01 -5.77
C THR A 58 -4.95 2.55 -5.73
N PHE A 59 -4.41 1.74 -6.64
CA PHE A 59 -4.65 0.31 -6.63
C PHE A 59 -3.70 -0.36 -5.65
N ASN A 60 -4.06 -1.53 -5.14
CA ASN A 60 -3.06 -2.42 -4.59
C ASN A 60 -2.21 -3.06 -5.71
N ASN A 61 -1.15 -3.79 -5.38
CA ASN A 61 -0.23 -4.30 -6.41
C ASN A 61 -0.87 -5.34 -7.34
N GLU A 62 -1.80 -6.14 -6.84
CA GLU A 62 -2.50 -7.16 -7.65
C GLU A 62 -3.61 -6.58 -8.53
N GLY A 63 -4.08 -5.36 -8.23
CA GLY A 63 -5.16 -4.71 -8.98
C GLY A 63 -6.57 -5.17 -8.61
N ASP A 64 -6.71 -5.97 -7.55
CA ASP A 64 -7.99 -6.49 -7.05
C ASP A 64 -8.61 -5.61 -5.95
N LYS A 65 -7.94 -4.50 -5.59
CA LYS A 65 -8.46 -3.47 -4.69
C LYS A 65 -8.10 -2.08 -5.21
N VAL A 66 -8.97 -1.12 -4.91
CA VAL A 66 -8.72 0.30 -5.16
C VAL A 66 -9.13 1.14 -3.94
N LEU A 67 -8.30 2.09 -3.61
CA LEU A 67 -8.50 3.07 -2.57
C LEU A 67 -8.75 4.43 -3.22
N PHE A 68 -9.85 5.07 -2.87
CA PHE A 68 -10.15 6.45 -3.26
C PHE A 68 -9.98 7.40 -2.09
N THR A 69 -9.42 8.57 -2.37
CA THR A 69 -9.09 9.59 -1.37
C THR A 69 -10.08 10.75 -1.42
N ASP A 70 -10.65 11.13 -0.28
CA ASP A 70 -11.50 12.31 -0.11
C ASP A 70 -10.70 13.50 0.42
N GLU A 71 -10.43 14.48 -0.44
CA GLU A 71 -9.74 15.71 -0.04
C GLU A 71 -10.76 16.78 0.37
N TRP A 72 -11.53 16.47 1.41
CA TRP A 72 -12.68 17.29 1.80
C TRP A 72 -12.32 18.76 1.97
N GLY A 73 -13.02 19.63 1.23
CA GLY A 73 -12.85 21.07 1.35
C GLY A 73 -11.55 21.59 0.73
N GLY A 74 -11.01 20.87 -0.26
CA GLY A 74 -9.82 21.24 -1.04
C GLY A 74 -8.57 21.31 -0.16
N GLY A 75 -8.46 20.38 0.78
CA GLY A 75 -7.28 20.26 1.64
C GLY A 75 -7.16 21.31 2.73
N GLY A 76 -8.07 22.29 2.82
CA GLY A 76 -7.98 23.41 3.76
C GLY A 76 -8.77 23.24 5.06
N GLN A 77 -9.61 22.22 5.17
CA GLN A 77 -10.52 22.04 6.31
C GLN A 77 -9.91 21.15 7.42
N PRO A 78 -10.22 21.42 8.70
CA PRO A 78 -9.76 20.59 9.82
C PRO A 78 -10.71 19.40 10.03
N LYS A 79 -10.57 18.32 9.25
CA LYS A 79 -11.48 17.16 9.28
C LYS A 79 -10.98 15.96 10.08
N CYS A 80 -9.87 16.12 10.79
CA CYS A 80 -9.33 15.10 11.71
C CYS A 80 -9.56 15.46 13.18
N ARG A 81 -10.58 16.27 13.52
CA ARG A 81 -10.84 16.62 14.93
C ARG A 81 -11.43 15.42 15.65
N GLU A 82 -11.27 15.36 16.97
CA GLU A 82 -11.79 14.28 17.83
C GLU A 82 -13.28 13.93 17.60
N LYS A 83 -14.10 14.91 17.20
CA LYS A 83 -15.54 14.74 16.98
C LYS A 83 -15.94 14.57 15.51
N ASP A 84 -15.00 14.68 14.58
CA ASP A 84 -15.29 14.43 13.18
C ASP A 84 -15.48 12.92 12.95
N PRO A 85 -16.48 12.51 12.16
CA PRO A 85 -16.60 11.13 11.72
C PRO A 85 -15.32 10.64 11.02
N MET A 86 -14.99 9.36 11.21
CA MET A 86 -13.78 8.76 10.63
C MET A 86 -13.86 8.65 9.12
N GLU A 87 -15.07 8.59 8.57
CA GLU A 87 -15.38 8.50 7.14
C GLU A 87 -15.29 9.83 6.37
N TRP A 88 -15.10 10.99 7.04
CA TRP A 88 -15.04 12.30 6.37
C TRP A 88 -13.63 12.73 6.00
N GLY A 89 -13.32 13.07 4.75
CA GLY A 89 -11.95 13.45 4.39
C GLY A 89 -10.98 12.29 4.60
N ALA A 90 -11.45 11.08 4.31
CA ALA A 90 -10.82 9.80 4.56
C ALA A 90 -10.57 9.05 3.25
N ASN A 91 -9.97 7.88 3.33
CA ASN A 91 -9.97 6.94 2.22
C ASN A 91 -11.19 6.03 2.27
N ALA A 92 -11.72 5.64 1.11
CA ALA A 92 -12.68 4.56 0.95
C ALA A 92 -12.02 3.43 0.17
N ILE A 93 -12.13 2.21 0.70
CA ILE A 93 -11.48 1.02 0.16
C ILE A 93 -12.54 0.15 -0.51
N PHE A 94 -12.27 -0.25 -1.74
CA PHE A 94 -13.11 -1.15 -2.53
C PHE A 94 -12.30 -2.36 -2.97
N THR A 95 -12.92 -3.53 -2.97
CA THR A 95 -12.44 -4.68 -3.75
C THR A 95 -12.97 -4.60 -5.17
N ILE A 96 -12.27 -5.21 -6.11
CA ILE A 96 -12.65 -5.29 -7.53
C ILE A 96 -12.87 -6.76 -7.87
N ASP A 97 -14.08 -7.10 -8.29
CA ASP A 97 -14.40 -8.47 -8.70
C ASP A 97 -13.94 -8.78 -10.14
N GLU A 98 -14.07 -10.05 -10.53
CA GLU A 98 -13.75 -10.56 -11.87
C GLU A 98 -14.52 -9.89 -13.04
N ASN A 99 -15.61 -9.18 -12.74
CA ASN A 99 -16.41 -8.42 -13.70
C ASN A 99 -16.10 -6.92 -13.66
N ASN A 100 -14.99 -6.54 -13.02
CA ASN A 100 -14.57 -5.17 -12.77
C ASN A 100 -15.63 -4.35 -12.01
N LYS A 101 -16.29 -4.96 -11.01
CA LYS A 101 -17.20 -4.26 -10.09
C LYS A 101 -16.54 -3.93 -8.78
N MET A 102 -16.68 -2.67 -8.37
CA MET A 102 -16.16 -2.17 -7.11
C MET A 102 -17.16 -2.45 -5.99
N ASP A 103 -16.74 -3.19 -4.96
CA ASP A 103 -17.53 -3.44 -3.74
C ASP A 103 -16.90 -2.75 -2.54
N PHE A 104 -17.68 -1.88 -1.88
CA PHE A 104 -17.21 -1.10 -0.75
C PHE A 104 -16.91 -1.99 0.45
N GLN A 105 -15.74 -1.84 1.06
CA GLN A 105 -15.33 -2.61 2.24
C GLN A 105 -15.31 -1.76 3.50
N SER A 106 -14.47 -0.73 3.52
CA SER A 106 -14.28 0.10 4.73
C SER A 106 -13.70 1.48 4.41
N TYR A 107 -13.54 2.29 5.45
CA TYR A 107 -12.81 3.54 5.41
C TYR A 107 -11.49 3.43 6.18
N PHE A 108 -10.50 4.21 5.76
CA PHE A 108 -9.31 4.47 6.55
C PHE A 108 -9.11 5.97 6.75
N LYS A 109 -8.88 6.38 8.00
CA LYS A 109 -8.37 7.69 8.37
C LYS A 109 -7.31 7.52 9.46
N MET A 110 -6.28 8.37 9.43
CA MET A 110 -5.29 8.43 10.52
C MET A 110 -5.98 8.54 11.90
N PRO A 111 -5.54 7.79 12.92
CA PRO A 111 -6.24 7.71 14.20
C PRO A 111 -5.99 8.91 15.12
N ALA A 112 -4.91 9.66 14.91
CA ALA A 112 -4.51 10.74 15.80
C ALA A 112 -5.40 12.00 15.59
N PRO A 113 -6.12 12.46 16.62
CA PRO A 113 -6.96 13.64 16.50
C PRO A 113 -6.12 14.92 16.40
N GLN A 114 -6.54 15.82 15.52
CA GLN A 114 -5.91 17.12 15.24
C GLN A 114 -6.74 18.28 15.79
N THR A 115 -6.12 19.45 15.92
CA THR A 115 -6.78 20.66 16.41
C THR A 115 -7.59 21.36 15.32
N PRO A 116 -8.53 22.28 15.67
CA PRO A 116 -9.21 23.11 14.69
C PRO A 116 -8.31 24.07 13.90
N GLN A 117 -7.03 24.23 14.28
CA GLN A 117 -6.05 25.09 13.61
C GLN A 117 -5.30 24.37 12.47
N GLU A 118 -5.55 23.07 12.30
CA GLU A 118 -4.82 22.19 11.38
C GLU A 118 -5.72 21.75 10.23
N ASN A 119 -5.37 22.09 9.00
CA ASN A 119 -5.98 21.40 7.87
C ASN A 119 -5.53 19.94 7.88
N CYS A 120 -6.49 19.02 7.79
CA CYS A 120 -6.23 17.59 7.84
C CYS A 120 -7.36 16.84 7.16
N VAL A 121 -7.00 16.19 6.04
CA VAL A 121 -7.79 15.27 5.22
C VAL A 121 -6.82 14.34 4.51
N ALA A 122 -7.31 13.20 4.04
CA ALA A 122 -6.52 12.29 3.20
C ALA A 122 -6.07 13.00 1.92
N HIS A 123 -4.82 12.76 1.51
CA HIS A 123 -4.28 13.29 0.26
C HIS A 123 -3.29 12.30 -0.38
N ASN A 124 -2.42 12.75 -1.29
CA ASN A 124 -1.61 11.87 -2.13
C ASN A 124 -0.62 10.98 -1.36
N GLY A 125 -0.50 9.74 -1.84
CA GLY A 125 0.37 8.71 -1.30
C GLY A 125 0.85 7.74 -2.37
N SER A 126 1.66 6.76 -1.98
CA SER A 126 1.97 5.60 -2.81
C SER A 126 2.05 4.33 -1.98
N LEU A 127 1.95 3.19 -2.64
CA LEU A 127 2.32 1.92 -2.04
C LEU A 127 3.80 1.91 -1.63
N ILE A 128 4.09 1.13 -0.59
CA ILE A 128 5.42 0.65 -0.23
C ILE A 128 5.48 -0.81 -0.71
N PRO A 129 6.49 -1.21 -1.50
CA PRO A 129 6.55 -2.52 -2.16
C PRO A 129 6.93 -3.64 -1.17
N VAL A 130 6.22 -3.78 -0.06
CA VAL A 130 6.38 -4.92 0.85
C VAL A 130 5.71 -6.14 0.22
N PRO A 131 6.41 -7.26 0.03
CA PRO A 131 5.86 -8.41 -0.70
C PRO A 131 4.63 -8.98 0.01
N ASP A 132 3.60 -9.30 -0.78
CA ASP A 132 2.34 -9.91 -0.32
C ASP A 132 1.61 -9.11 0.78
N ARG A 133 1.81 -7.78 0.81
CA ARG A 133 1.08 -6.85 1.67
C ARG A 133 0.74 -5.58 0.90
N ASP A 134 -0.43 -5.04 1.20
CA ASP A 134 -0.88 -3.76 0.69
C ASP A 134 -0.56 -2.71 1.75
N ILE A 135 0.64 -2.12 1.68
CA ILE A 135 1.07 -1.05 2.60
C ILE A 135 1.18 0.25 1.82
N MET A 136 0.60 1.32 2.35
CA MET A 136 0.63 2.64 1.73
C MET A 136 1.25 3.66 2.69
N VAL A 137 2.07 4.57 2.14
CA VAL A 137 2.44 5.81 2.81
C VAL A 137 1.61 6.94 2.21
N GLN A 138 1.01 7.78 3.06
CA GLN A 138 0.07 8.81 2.61
C GLN A 138 0.17 10.08 3.44
N SER A 139 -0.05 11.21 2.78
CA SER A 139 -0.07 12.53 3.40
C SER A 139 -1.47 12.87 3.93
N TRP A 140 -1.48 13.58 5.06
CA TRP A 140 -2.67 14.01 5.77
C TRP A 140 -2.62 15.50 6.11
N TYR A 141 -1.97 16.30 5.25
CA TYR A 141 -1.71 17.71 5.52
C TYR A 141 -1.02 17.92 6.87
N GLN A 142 -1.56 18.76 7.76
CA GLN A 142 -0.95 19.00 9.06
C GLN A 142 -1.08 17.80 10.01
N GLY A 143 -1.94 16.81 9.70
CA GLY A 143 -1.90 15.50 10.35
C GLY A 143 -0.65 14.67 10.00
N GLY A 144 0.17 15.15 9.06
CA GLY A 144 1.48 14.61 8.77
C GLY A 144 1.45 13.43 7.79
N ILE A 145 2.19 12.38 8.12
CA ILE A 145 2.37 11.19 7.31
C ILE A 145 1.81 10.00 8.09
N SER A 146 1.00 9.18 7.42
CA SER A 146 0.55 7.89 7.93
C SER A 146 1.06 6.78 7.02
N VAL A 147 1.63 5.73 7.60
CA VAL A 147 1.91 4.47 6.93
C VAL A 147 0.92 3.45 7.45
N PHE A 148 0.12 2.86 6.57
CA PHE A 148 -0.95 1.94 6.97
C PHE A 148 -0.96 0.68 6.11
N ASP A 149 -1.33 -0.42 6.73
CA ASP A 149 -1.56 -1.72 6.10
C ASP A 149 -3.06 -1.88 5.82
N TRP A 150 -3.42 -2.07 4.57
CA TRP A 150 -4.78 -2.30 4.08
C TRP A 150 -4.90 -3.63 3.33
N THR A 151 -4.01 -4.58 3.64
CA THR A 151 -4.04 -5.95 3.11
C THR A 151 -5.38 -6.62 3.43
N ASP A 152 -5.90 -6.43 4.64
CA ASP A 152 -7.30 -6.71 4.96
C ASP A 152 -8.13 -5.46 4.69
N PRO A 153 -8.93 -5.42 3.61
CA PRO A 153 -9.67 -4.22 3.24
C PRO A 153 -10.81 -3.90 4.22
N ASN A 154 -11.16 -4.82 5.14
CA ASN A 154 -12.17 -4.58 6.17
C ASN A 154 -11.59 -4.00 7.46
N ASN A 155 -10.27 -4.07 7.64
CA ASN A 155 -9.60 -3.64 8.86
C ASN A 155 -8.22 -3.03 8.55
N PRO A 156 -8.18 -1.87 7.86
CA PRO A 156 -6.93 -1.15 7.62
C PRO A 156 -6.38 -0.59 8.94
N VAL A 157 -5.06 -0.69 9.15
CA VAL A 157 -4.41 -0.32 10.41
C VAL A 157 -3.19 0.56 10.15
N GLU A 158 -3.08 1.68 10.86
CA GLU A 158 -1.87 2.50 10.89
C GLU A 158 -0.74 1.74 11.60
N ILE A 159 0.42 1.62 10.95
CA ILE A 159 1.59 0.88 11.43
C ILE A 159 2.79 1.77 11.73
N ALA A 160 2.82 3.00 11.19
CA ALA A 160 3.76 4.05 11.55
C ALA A 160 3.18 5.43 11.18
N TYR A 161 3.66 6.47 11.84
CA TYR A 161 3.25 7.85 11.52
C TYR A 161 4.36 8.85 11.83
N HIS A 162 4.25 10.03 11.25
CA HIS A 162 5.05 11.20 11.61
C HIS A 162 4.16 12.43 11.59
N ASP A 163 4.08 13.12 12.73
CA ASP A 163 3.30 14.35 12.89
C ASP A 163 4.15 15.41 13.58
N ARG A 164 4.18 16.62 13.02
CA ARG A 164 4.90 17.78 13.55
C ARG A 164 3.99 18.72 14.36
N GLY A 165 2.68 18.49 14.34
CA GLY A 165 1.67 19.38 14.84
C GLY A 165 1.55 20.68 14.03
N PRO A 166 0.79 21.66 14.56
CA PRO A 166 0.32 22.79 13.79
C PRO A 166 1.47 23.69 13.36
N ILE A 167 1.32 24.34 12.21
CA ILE A 167 2.18 25.46 11.80
C ILE A 167 2.14 26.58 12.86
N ASP A 168 0.95 26.84 13.41
CA ASP A 168 0.70 27.82 14.47
C ASP A 168 -0.42 27.32 15.37
N SER A 169 -0.15 27.16 16.66
CA SER A 169 -1.11 26.59 17.62
C SER A 169 -2.27 27.51 17.97
N THR A 170 -2.24 28.78 17.53
CA THR A 170 -3.23 29.79 17.92
C THR A 170 -4.14 30.24 16.78
N ARG A 171 -3.71 30.03 15.53
CA ARG A 171 -4.46 30.44 14.33
C ARG A 171 -4.19 29.51 13.17
N PHE A 172 -5.20 29.34 12.33
CA PHE A 172 -5.08 28.56 11.11
C PHE A 172 -4.02 29.16 10.16
N GLN A 173 -3.12 28.31 9.70
CA GLN A 173 -2.24 28.55 8.56
C GLN A 173 -2.20 27.26 7.73
N MET A 174 -2.28 27.39 6.41
CA MET A 174 -2.15 26.24 5.51
C MET A 174 -0.73 25.66 5.61
N GLY A 175 -0.63 24.35 5.76
CA GLY A 175 0.64 23.66 5.91
C GLY A 175 0.49 22.15 5.87
N GLY A 176 1.56 21.47 6.29
CA GLY A 176 1.59 20.02 6.40
C GLY A 176 2.08 19.32 5.15
N SER A 177 2.12 17.99 5.21
CA SER A 177 2.56 17.13 4.11
C SER A 177 1.57 17.27 2.94
N TRP A 178 2.04 17.85 1.82
CA TRP A 178 1.26 17.93 0.59
C TRP A 178 1.22 16.55 -0.05
N SER A 179 2.37 15.99 -0.45
CA SER A 179 2.42 14.66 -1.06
C SER A 179 3.60 13.88 -0.53
N VAL A 180 3.41 12.59 -0.31
CA VAL A 180 4.44 11.69 0.20
C VAL A 180 4.49 10.41 -0.64
N TYR A 181 5.69 9.98 -1.01
CA TYR A 181 5.87 8.82 -1.88
C TYR A 181 7.06 7.98 -1.43
N TRP A 182 6.94 6.67 -1.59
CA TRP A 182 8.07 5.75 -1.49
C TRP A 182 8.95 5.85 -2.74
N TYR A 183 10.26 5.95 -2.56
CA TYR A 183 11.22 5.93 -3.66
C TYR A 183 12.53 5.28 -3.23
N ASN A 184 12.81 4.09 -3.76
CA ASN A 184 14.11 3.39 -3.63
C ASN A 184 14.65 3.30 -2.19
N GLY A 185 13.79 2.93 -1.24
CA GLY A 185 14.18 2.72 0.17
C GLY A 185 13.91 3.88 1.11
N VAL A 186 13.49 5.03 0.58
CA VAL A 186 13.13 6.20 1.38
C VAL A 186 11.70 6.65 1.12
N ILE A 187 11.13 7.36 2.10
CA ILE A 187 9.88 8.08 2.00
C ILE A 187 10.23 9.55 1.74
N VAL A 188 9.81 10.07 0.58
CA VAL A 188 10.03 11.44 0.14
C VAL A 188 8.77 12.26 0.41
N ASN A 189 8.86 13.21 1.33
CA ASN A 189 7.74 14.06 1.76
C ASN A 189 7.95 15.50 1.31
N SER A 190 7.02 16.03 0.52
CA SER A 190 6.95 17.47 0.23
C SER A 190 5.93 18.12 1.15
N GLU A 191 6.40 18.96 2.07
CA GLU A 191 5.62 19.71 3.04
C GLU A 191 5.48 21.18 2.56
N ILE A 192 4.26 21.73 2.66
CA ILE A 192 3.88 23.04 2.09
C ILE A 192 4.70 24.23 2.64
N ALA A 193 4.94 24.27 3.94
CA ALA A 193 5.50 25.41 4.68
C ALA A 193 6.96 25.21 5.15
N ARG A 194 7.39 23.96 5.33
CA ARG A 194 8.62 23.51 5.99
C ARG A 194 9.58 22.81 5.02
N GLY A 195 9.13 22.48 3.80
CA GLY A 195 10.00 22.02 2.71
C GLY A 195 10.03 20.51 2.52
N LEU A 196 11.21 19.93 2.31
CA LEU A 196 11.39 18.52 1.98
C LEU A 196 11.91 17.74 3.19
N ASP A 197 11.26 16.61 3.49
CA ASP A 197 11.76 15.60 4.42
C ASP A 197 12.01 14.27 3.69
N ILE A 198 13.06 13.57 4.12
CA ILE A 198 13.38 12.21 3.67
C ILE A 198 13.41 11.32 4.90
N PHE A 199 12.59 10.27 4.90
CA PHE A 199 12.53 9.30 6.00
C PHE A 199 12.95 7.92 5.52
N GLU A 200 13.48 7.11 6.44
CA GLU A 200 13.69 5.69 6.26
C GLU A 200 12.78 4.92 7.21
N LEU A 201 12.33 3.74 6.79
CA LEU A 201 11.59 2.84 7.67
C LEU A 201 12.56 2.08 8.56
N GLU A 202 12.23 1.99 9.84
CA GLU A 202 12.91 1.14 10.81
C GLU A 202 12.06 -0.10 11.12
N PRO A 203 12.71 -1.24 11.45
CA PRO A 203 11.99 -2.43 11.89
C PRO A 203 11.09 -2.16 13.10
N SER A 204 9.90 -2.76 13.10
CA SER A 204 8.90 -2.63 14.15
C SER A 204 8.12 -3.95 14.31
N PRO A 205 7.24 -4.07 15.33
CA PRO A 205 6.34 -5.23 15.43
C PRO A 205 5.43 -5.44 14.21
N TYR A 206 5.19 -4.40 13.40
CA TYR A 206 4.33 -4.46 12.21
C TYR A 206 5.10 -4.69 10.90
N LEU A 207 6.40 -4.45 10.90
CA LEU A 207 7.23 -4.51 9.69
C LEU A 207 8.65 -4.96 10.05
N THR A 208 9.05 -6.14 9.60
CA THR A 208 10.36 -6.70 9.95
C THR A 208 11.49 -6.11 9.09
N GLU A 209 12.73 -6.27 9.56
CA GLU A 209 13.92 -5.92 8.78
C GLU A 209 13.95 -6.63 7.42
N ASN A 210 13.51 -7.89 7.35
CA ASN A 210 13.47 -8.64 6.10
C ASN A 210 12.39 -8.12 5.14
N GLU A 211 11.24 -7.69 5.66
CA GLU A 211 10.19 -7.07 4.85
C GLU A 211 10.65 -5.73 4.26
N ILE A 212 11.36 -4.90 5.04
CA ILE A 212 11.98 -3.66 4.56
C ILE A 212 13.07 -3.97 3.52
N ALA A 213 13.95 -4.93 3.80
CA ALA A 213 15.00 -5.33 2.87
C ALA A 213 14.43 -5.86 1.54
N ALA A 214 13.34 -6.63 1.58
CA ALA A 214 12.65 -7.10 0.39
C ALA A 214 12.00 -5.94 -0.38
N ALA A 215 11.37 -4.97 0.30
CA ALA A 215 10.84 -3.77 -0.34
C ALA A 215 11.92 -2.94 -1.04
N ASN A 216 13.11 -2.84 -0.44
CA ASN A 216 14.24 -2.11 -1.00
C ASN A 216 14.84 -2.76 -2.26
N THR A 217 14.46 -4.01 -2.60
CA THR A 217 14.86 -4.62 -3.87
C THR A 217 14.08 -4.09 -5.07
N VAL A 218 12.93 -3.47 -4.84
CA VAL A 218 12.11 -2.83 -5.88
C VAL A 218 12.60 -1.40 -6.05
N THR A 219 13.20 -1.13 -7.21
CA THR A 219 13.81 0.18 -7.51
C THR A 219 13.40 0.70 -8.87
N PHE A 220 13.37 2.02 -8.98
CA PHE A 220 12.98 2.74 -10.18
C PHE A 220 14.06 3.75 -10.57
N GLU A 221 14.34 3.87 -11.87
CA GLU A 221 15.14 4.99 -12.38
C GLU A 221 14.33 6.30 -12.34
N GLN A 222 13.03 6.21 -12.61
CA GLN A 222 12.06 7.29 -12.55
C GLN A 222 10.73 6.73 -12.04
N LEU A 223 10.04 7.49 -11.20
CA LEU A 223 8.73 7.12 -10.66
C LEU A 223 7.73 8.24 -10.89
N ASN A 224 6.61 7.91 -11.53
CA ASN A 224 5.38 8.68 -11.50
C ASN A 224 4.34 7.85 -10.72
N PRO A 225 4.00 8.20 -9.47
CA PRO A 225 3.08 7.42 -8.65
C PRO A 225 1.68 7.23 -9.29
N GLN A 226 1.22 8.20 -10.08
CA GLN A 226 -0.07 8.12 -10.79
C GLN A 226 0.00 7.29 -12.08
N GLY A 227 1.19 7.05 -12.62
CA GLY A 227 1.43 5.97 -13.58
C GLY A 227 1.89 4.74 -12.81
N GLN A 228 0.98 4.17 -12.01
CA GLN A 228 1.29 3.20 -10.98
C GLN A 228 2.03 2.00 -11.59
N PRO A 229 3.30 1.76 -11.21
CA PRO A 229 4.04 0.62 -11.70
C PRO A 229 3.60 -0.65 -10.99
N LYS A 230 3.68 -1.77 -11.69
CA LYS A 230 3.62 -3.09 -11.05
C LYS A 230 4.93 -3.36 -10.31
N TYR A 231 4.82 -3.82 -9.06
CA TYR A 231 5.97 -4.30 -8.31
C TYR A 231 6.17 -5.80 -8.54
N ASP A 232 7.42 -6.14 -8.84
CA ASP A 232 7.93 -7.49 -8.89
C ASP A 232 9.19 -7.59 -8.02
N TRP A 233 9.32 -8.69 -7.28
CA TRP A 233 10.44 -8.90 -6.37
C TRP A 233 11.42 -9.94 -6.94
N PRO A 234 12.72 -9.63 -7.03
CA PRO A 234 13.72 -10.65 -7.35
C PRO A 234 13.79 -11.70 -6.23
N ALA A 235 14.07 -12.95 -6.62
CA ALA A 235 14.32 -14.01 -5.65
C ALA A 235 15.60 -13.69 -4.87
N THR A 236 15.43 -13.39 -3.59
CA THR A 236 16.51 -13.00 -2.66
C THR A 236 16.29 -13.69 -1.31
N PHE A 237 17.36 -13.87 -0.54
CA PHE A 237 17.23 -14.34 0.85
C PHE A 237 16.35 -13.41 1.69
N ALA A 238 16.38 -12.09 1.42
CA ALA A 238 15.49 -11.12 2.07
C ALA A 238 14.01 -11.43 1.78
N LEU A 239 13.65 -11.71 0.52
CA LEU A 239 12.29 -12.09 0.14
C LEU A 239 11.84 -13.39 0.82
N ALA A 240 12.70 -14.43 0.84
CA ALA A 240 12.39 -15.69 1.52
C ALA A 240 12.19 -15.49 3.03
N LYS A 241 13.07 -14.71 3.68
CA LYS A 241 12.94 -14.37 5.11
C LYS A 241 11.69 -13.55 5.39
N ALA A 242 11.31 -12.60 4.52
CA ALA A 242 10.10 -11.82 4.64
C ALA A 242 8.84 -12.71 4.66
N TYR A 243 8.75 -13.71 3.76
CA TYR A 243 7.64 -14.66 3.79
C TYR A 243 7.61 -15.51 5.07
N ILE A 244 8.77 -15.95 5.58
CA ILE A 244 8.85 -16.68 6.85
C ILE A 244 8.37 -15.80 8.02
N ASP A 245 8.79 -14.54 8.09
CA ASP A 245 8.36 -13.59 9.12
C ASP A 245 6.85 -13.34 9.07
N GLN A 246 6.30 -13.24 7.86
CA GLN A 246 4.86 -13.09 7.64
C GLN A 246 4.07 -14.35 8.03
N LEU A 247 4.59 -15.54 7.73
CA LEU A 247 3.99 -16.83 8.12
C LEU A 247 3.99 -17.00 9.64
N GLU A 248 5.03 -16.54 10.35
CA GLU A 248 5.03 -16.51 11.81
C GLU A 248 3.93 -15.55 12.33
N ARG A 249 3.92 -14.31 11.84
CA ARG A 249 2.97 -13.28 12.27
C ARG A 249 1.52 -13.68 12.01
N GLY A 250 1.26 -14.26 10.84
CA GLY A 250 -0.05 -14.77 10.42
C GLY A 250 -0.42 -16.13 11.02
N LYS A 251 0.47 -16.76 11.79
CA LYS A 251 0.31 -18.13 12.30
C LYS A 251 0.03 -19.13 11.17
N GLY A 252 0.62 -18.90 10.01
CA GLY A 252 0.57 -19.77 8.83
C GLY A 252 1.28 -21.10 9.08
N LEU A 253 2.33 -21.13 9.90
CA LEU A 253 3.05 -22.33 10.30
C LEU A 253 3.29 -22.35 11.81
N SER A 254 3.56 -23.54 12.37
CA SER A 254 3.93 -23.68 13.77
C SER A 254 5.31 -23.07 14.06
N MET A 255 5.56 -22.63 15.30
CA MET A 255 6.87 -22.11 15.71
C MET A 255 8.02 -23.09 15.46
N ALA A 256 7.76 -24.41 15.54
CA ALA A 256 8.77 -25.42 15.23
C ALA A 256 9.16 -25.41 13.75
N GLN A 257 8.17 -25.31 12.85
CA GLN A 257 8.38 -25.19 11.41
C GLN A 257 9.09 -23.88 11.06
N ILE A 258 8.66 -22.75 11.62
CA ILE A 258 9.30 -21.44 11.42
C ILE A 258 10.77 -21.48 11.85
N ASN A 259 11.08 -22.01 13.03
CA ASN A 259 12.46 -22.09 13.51
C ASN A 259 13.32 -23.02 12.65
N ASN A 260 12.75 -24.12 12.16
CA ASN A 260 13.44 -25.04 11.25
C ASN A 260 13.75 -24.35 9.90
N ALA A 261 12.75 -23.69 9.31
CA ALA A 261 12.90 -22.97 8.04
C ALA A 261 13.96 -21.86 8.14
N ARG A 262 13.95 -21.05 9.22
CA ARG A 262 14.99 -20.04 9.48
C ARG A 262 16.39 -20.65 9.57
N LYS A 263 16.53 -21.76 10.27
CA LYS A 263 17.81 -22.45 10.43
C LYS A 263 18.36 -22.95 9.10
N GLN A 264 17.52 -23.61 8.29
CA GLN A 264 17.92 -24.13 6.99
C GLN A 264 18.24 -23.01 6.01
N LEU A 265 17.41 -21.95 5.97
CA LEU A 265 17.65 -20.80 5.11
C LEU A 265 18.95 -20.08 5.46
N ALA A 266 19.27 -19.94 6.76
CA ALA A 266 20.53 -19.37 7.22
C ALA A 266 21.75 -20.25 6.85
N ALA A 267 21.61 -21.57 6.85
CA ALA A 267 22.66 -22.47 6.37
C ALA A 267 22.86 -22.33 4.85
N ALA A 268 21.77 -22.28 4.09
CA ALA A 268 21.82 -22.06 2.65
C ALA A 268 22.48 -20.72 2.27
N GLU A 269 22.19 -19.65 3.01
CA GLU A 269 22.78 -18.32 2.79
C GLU A 269 24.30 -18.28 3.03
N GLN A 270 24.82 -19.15 3.90
CA GLN A 270 26.25 -19.28 4.18
C GLN A 270 26.98 -20.23 3.21
N ALA A 271 26.23 -21.10 2.52
CA ALA A 271 26.76 -22.02 1.52
C ALA A 271 26.94 -21.33 0.16
N SER A 272 27.52 -22.05 -0.80
CA SER A 272 27.66 -21.57 -2.19
C SER A 272 27.68 -22.71 -3.19
N GLY A 273 27.39 -22.42 -4.46
CA GLY A 273 27.38 -23.42 -5.52
C GLY A 273 26.39 -24.55 -5.23
N THR A 274 26.78 -25.80 -5.54
CA THR A 274 25.90 -26.98 -5.43
C THR A 274 25.35 -27.21 -4.02
N GLU A 275 26.14 -26.96 -2.97
CA GLU A 275 25.68 -27.12 -1.58
C GLU A 275 24.52 -26.17 -1.25
N GLN A 276 24.60 -24.91 -1.69
CA GLN A 276 23.52 -23.94 -1.50
C GLN A 276 22.26 -24.37 -2.28
N GLN A 277 22.42 -24.84 -3.51
CA GLN A 277 21.31 -25.30 -4.34
C GLN A 277 20.60 -26.51 -3.70
N GLU A 278 21.35 -27.47 -3.17
CA GLU A 278 20.80 -28.64 -2.47
C GLU A 278 20.02 -28.21 -1.22
N LEU A 279 20.58 -27.37 -0.36
CA LEU A 279 19.91 -26.87 0.84
C LEU A 279 18.63 -26.09 0.54
N LEU A 280 18.62 -25.28 -0.52
CA LEU A 280 17.44 -24.52 -0.92
C LEU A 280 16.34 -25.41 -1.49
N ASN A 281 16.70 -26.42 -2.29
CA ASN A 281 15.73 -27.38 -2.82
C ASN A 281 15.16 -28.26 -1.71
N GLU A 282 15.98 -28.73 -0.77
CA GLU A 282 15.51 -29.47 0.41
C GLU A 282 14.52 -28.64 1.25
N LEU A 283 14.84 -27.37 1.49
CA LEU A 283 13.93 -26.48 2.21
C LEU A 283 12.64 -26.21 1.41
N ALA A 284 12.73 -26.06 0.08
CA ALA A 284 11.56 -25.87 -0.77
C ALA A 284 10.61 -27.09 -0.71
N ASP A 285 11.14 -28.30 -0.82
CA ASP A 285 10.38 -29.55 -0.71
C ASP A 285 9.75 -29.70 0.69
N GLU A 286 10.47 -29.32 1.75
CA GLU A 286 9.92 -29.33 3.11
C GLU A 286 8.75 -28.35 3.25
N MET A 287 8.89 -27.12 2.74
CA MET A 287 7.84 -26.10 2.81
C MET A 287 6.62 -26.50 1.98
N ASP A 288 6.82 -27.07 0.79
CA ASP A 288 5.74 -27.60 -0.07
C ASP A 288 4.94 -28.70 0.66
N GLY A 289 5.64 -29.62 1.34
CA GLY A 289 5.02 -30.65 2.18
C GLY A 289 4.20 -30.09 3.35
N GLN A 290 4.48 -28.86 3.79
CA GLN A 290 3.76 -28.17 4.87
C GLN A 290 2.59 -27.31 4.38
N ALA A 291 2.53 -26.98 3.08
CA ALA A 291 1.57 -26.04 2.50
C ALA A 291 0.11 -26.42 2.77
N SER A 292 -0.22 -27.71 2.70
CA SER A 292 -1.57 -28.24 2.97
C SER A 292 -2.01 -28.13 4.43
N SER A 293 -1.07 -28.02 5.36
CA SER A 293 -1.33 -27.85 6.80
C SER A 293 -1.36 -26.39 7.25
N SER A 294 -0.94 -25.48 6.36
CA SER A 294 -0.87 -24.05 6.63
C SER A 294 -2.24 -23.39 6.50
N SER A 295 -2.53 -22.42 7.36
CA SER A 295 -3.66 -21.50 7.16
C SER A 295 -3.40 -20.45 6.08
N GLN A 296 -2.19 -20.39 5.53
CA GLN A 296 -1.72 -19.42 4.54
C GLN A 296 -1.01 -20.12 3.37
N THR A 297 -1.63 -21.16 2.79
CA THR A 297 -1.06 -22.00 1.71
C THR A 297 -0.45 -21.16 0.57
N ALA A 298 -1.15 -20.14 0.07
CA ALA A 298 -0.64 -19.28 -1.01
C ALA A 298 0.69 -18.58 -0.65
N LYS A 299 0.89 -18.23 0.62
CA LYS A 299 2.15 -17.63 1.10
C LYS A 299 3.27 -18.65 1.21
N VAL A 300 2.95 -19.88 1.61
CA VAL A 300 3.89 -21.01 1.57
C VAL A 300 4.32 -21.27 0.12
N ASP A 301 3.39 -21.28 -0.83
CA ASP A 301 3.70 -21.46 -2.25
C ASP A 301 4.62 -20.34 -2.78
N LYS A 302 4.39 -19.08 -2.37
CA LYS A 302 5.28 -17.95 -2.71
C LYS A 302 6.69 -18.14 -2.13
N LEU A 303 6.81 -18.65 -0.90
CA LEU A 303 8.10 -19.01 -0.30
C LEU A 303 8.79 -20.14 -1.08
N VAL A 304 8.09 -21.24 -1.36
CA VAL A 304 8.61 -22.38 -2.15
C VAL A 304 9.15 -21.92 -3.50
N ASN A 305 8.36 -21.14 -4.24
CA ASN A 305 8.77 -20.58 -5.53
C ASN A 305 10.01 -19.69 -5.41
N THR A 306 10.12 -18.92 -4.32
CA THR A 306 11.30 -18.06 -4.06
C THR A 306 12.55 -18.91 -3.81
N LEU A 307 12.43 -19.98 -3.02
CA LEU A 307 13.53 -20.90 -2.73
C LEU A 307 14.01 -21.63 -3.98
N GLN A 308 13.09 -22.14 -4.80
CA GLN A 308 13.43 -22.81 -6.07
C GLN A 308 14.15 -21.87 -7.04
N LYS A 309 13.71 -20.60 -7.13
CA LYS A 309 14.40 -19.58 -7.94
C LYS A 309 15.77 -19.23 -7.40
N LEU A 310 15.98 -19.21 -6.08
CA LEU A 310 17.29 -19.03 -5.47
C LEU A 310 18.23 -20.22 -5.71
N ALA A 311 17.68 -21.43 -5.86
CA ALA A 311 18.44 -22.64 -6.13
C ALA A 311 18.84 -22.81 -7.61
N SER A 312 18.25 -22.00 -8.50
CA SER A 312 18.46 -22.07 -9.96
C SER A 312 19.71 -21.28 -10.37
#